data_AF-A0A0D7BIA7-F1
#
_entry.id   AF-A0A0D7BIA7-F1
#
_cell.length_a   1.000
_cell.length_b   1.000
_cell.length_c   1.000
_cell.angle_alpha   90.00
_cell.angle_beta   90.00
_cell.angle_gamma   90.00
#
_symmetry.space_group_name_H-M   'P 1'
#
loop_
_entity.id
_entity.type
_entity.pdbx_description
1 polymer ?
#
loop_
_entity_poly.entity_id
_entity_poly.type
_entity_poly.pdbx_seq_one_letter_code
_entity_poly.pdbx_strand_id
1 'polypeptide(L)'
;MAIEPLLASRAQKAFIGTISIQGIVVLVMIAVTFRMVDNEVNLTAGYKTLPCYLALFALGEIFELLMAFDALRLRNVIQLVGILMFHLCMMVFAAIQVRQTKTSLVTMSDSECSASFNSTNCDGDGSLWNRIEPLLIVAPVVIGVSWLLILFYVKQLYEEFGWAIFHIVGANPKMKSMYQWYQIMICLLKFDFFFFTGVTMQLLILVLSTESAEFGVTIAAIPIVLTLLALCGFAVQREIKWIMSVSLVLMLAAESYFIYKLVRFYQPSSRDLYSTTRATLTTFTIVAFLLLFATFAVGLRCFADFDRGLQDSKVNGQYTPVATKMDILNGKGTLNQKQSSYLGGSAMQQRISIE
;
A
#
# COMPACT_ATOMS: atom_id res chain seq x y z
N MET A 1 6.04 -19.69 25.83
CA MET A 1 7.27 -19.33 25.10
C MET A 1 7.39 -17.79 25.17
N ALA A 2 8.56 -17.25 25.51
CA ALA A 2 8.72 -15.79 25.63
C ALA A 2 8.42 -15.11 24.28
N ILE A 3 7.71 -13.98 24.32
CA ILE A 3 7.35 -13.24 23.10
C ILE A 3 8.63 -12.68 22.49
N GLU A 4 8.98 -13.14 21.29
CA GLU A 4 10.21 -12.71 20.63
C GLU A 4 10.16 -11.21 20.26
N PRO A 5 11.28 -10.48 20.35
CA PRO A 5 11.31 -9.06 20.00
C PRO A 5 11.18 -8.85 18.47
N LEU A 6 10.93 -7.62 18.05
CA LEU A 6 10.79 -7.27 16.64
C LEU A 6 12.08 -7.61 15.87
N LEU A 7 11.93 -8.27 14.71
CA LEU A 7 13.03 -8.76 13.87
C LEU A 7 13.92 -9.79 14.59
N ALA A 8 13.36 -10.54 15.53
CA ALA A 8 14.09 -11.66 16.14
C ALA A 8 14.13 -12.88 15.21
N SER A 9 12.99 -13.24 14.61
CA SER A 9 12.87 -14.44 13.81
C SER A 9 13.51 -14.27 12.43
N ARG A 10 14.04 -15.37 11.89
CA ARG A 10 14.61 -15.39 10.52
C ARG A 10 13.55 -15.04 9.48
N ALA A 11 12.31 -15.47 9.70
CA ALA A 11 11.18 -15.17 8.81
C ALA A 11 10.87 -13.67 8.77
N GLN A 12 10.86 -12.99 9.91
CA GLN A 12 10.65 -11.53 9.98
C GLN A 12 11.72 -10.75 9.22
N LYS A 13 13.00 -11.12 9.42
CA LYS A 13 14.13 -10.49 8.71
C LYS A 13 14.07 -10.75 7.21
N ALA A 14 13.75 -11.98 6.80
CA ALA A 14 13.68 -12.36 5.40
C ALA A 14 12.48 -11.71 4.69
N PHE A 15 11.33 -11.59 5.36
CA PHE A 15 10.16 -10.90 4.84
C PHE A 15 10.43 -9.42 4.54
N ILE A 16 10.91 -8.65 5.54
CA ILE A 16 11.28 -7.23 5.32
C ILE A 16 12.44 -7.10 4.34
N GLY A 17 13.43 -7.99 4.43
CA GLY A 17 14.58 -8.00 3.51
C GLY A 17 14.17 -8.21 2.06
N THR A 18 13.22 -9.12 1.80
CA THR A 18 12.69 -9.38 0.45
C THR A 18 11.99 -8.15 -0.12
N ILE A 19 11.08 -7.53 0.63
CA ILE A 19 10.39 -6.29 0.22
C ILE A 19 11.39 -5.16 -0.02
N SER A 20 12.36 -4.97 0.88
CA SER A 20 13.37 -3.91 0.76
C SER A 20 14.26 -4.09 -0.48
N ILE A 21 14.76 -5.32 -0.71
CA ILE A 21 15.63 -5.61 -1.85
C ILE A 21 14.86 -5.45 -3.17
N GLN A 22 13.66 -6.02 -3.26
CA GLN A 22 12.85 -5.88 -4.46
C GLN A 22 12.51 -4.40 -4.72
N GLY A 23 12.08 -3.65 -3.70
CA GLY A 23 11.76 -2.23 -3.87
C GLY A 23 12.96 -1.41 -4.36
N ILE A 24 14.16 -1.66 -3.84
CA ILE A 24 15.39 -1.01 -4.34
C ILE A 24 15.63 -1.37 -5.82
N VAL A 25 15.53 -2.65 -6.19
CA VAL A 25 15.76 -3.09 -7.57
C VAL A 25 14.74 -2.44 -8.52
N VAL A 26 13.46 -2.46 -8.18
CA VAL A 26 12.39 -1.86 -8.99
C VAL A 26 12.60 -0.36 -9.15
N LEU A 27 12.88 0.37 -8.06
CA LEU A 27 13.11 1.82 -8.13
C LEU A 27 14.34 2.18 -8.96
N VAL A 28 15.43 1.41 -8.85
CA VAL A 28 16.62 1.61 -9.68
C VAL A 28 16.29 1.40 -11.16
N MET A 29 15.61 0.31 -11.52
CA MET A 29 15.25 0.02 -12.91
C MET A 29 14.36 1.11 -13.52
N ILE A 30 13.36 1.58 -12.77
CA ILE A 30 12.45 2.63 -13.24
C ILE A 30 13.16 3.99 -13.29
N ALA A 31 14.03 4.31 -12.33
CA ALA A 31 14.81 5.54 -12.35
C ALA A 31 15.80 5.60 -13.52
N VAL A 32 16.46 4.48 -13.84
CA VAL A 32 17.33 4.38 -15.03
C VAL A 32 16.51 4.57 -16.30
N THR A 33 15.36 3.91 -16.41
CA THR A 33 14.45 4.07 -17.54
C THR A 33 14.01 5.53 -17.72
N PHE A 34 13.60 6.17 -16.62
CA PHE A 34 13.23 7.58 -16.60
C PHE A 34 14.37 8.48 -17.10
N ARG A 35 15.60 8.26 -16.60
CA ARG A 35 16.78 9.03 -16.99
C ARG A 35 17.12 8.87 -18.48
N MET A 36 16.98 7.67 -19.02
CA MET A 36 17.21 7.40 -20.45
C MET A 36 16.22 8.16 -21.34
N VAL A 37 14.95 8.21 -20.94
CA VAL A 37 13.93 8.94 -21.69
C VAL A 37 14.11 10.46 -21.55
N ASP A 38 14.38 10.96 -20.34
CA ASP A 38 14.62 12.39 -20.08
C ASP A 38 15.79 12.98 -20.88
N ASN A 39 16.79 12.16 -21.23
CA ASN A 39 17.91 12.60 -22.07
C ASN A 39 17.52 12.82 -23.56
N GLU A 40 16.47 12.16 -24.03
CA GLU A 40 16.08 12.16 -25.44
C GLU A 40 14.82 13.01 -25.70
N VAL A 41 13.95 13.16 -24.69
CA VAL A 41 12.70 13.94 -24.80
C VAL A 41 12.47 14.87 -23.63
N ASN A 42 11.84 16.02 -23.91
CA ASN A 42 11.41 16.92 -22.85
C ASN A 42 10.10 16.40 -22.21
N LEU A 43 10.21 15.94 -20.97
CA LEU A 43 9.11 15.32 -20.22
C LEU A 43 7.93 16.25 -19.92
N THR A 44 8.11 17.57 -20.06
CA THR A 44 7.05 18.56 -19.84
C THR A 44 6.07 18.67 -21.02
N ALA A 45 6.46 18.23 -22.22
CA ALA A 45 5.75 18.47 -23.48
C ALA A 45 4.94 17.26 -24.02
N GLY A 46 4.45 16.38 -23.12
CA GLY A 46 3.57 15.26 -23.50
C GLY A 46 3.93 13.90 -22.89
N TYR A 47 5.13 13.76 -22.31
CA TYR A 47 5.62 12.50 -21.72
C TYR A 47 5.46 12.44 -20.19
N LYS A 48 4.40 13.05 -19.65
CA LYS A 48 4.14 13.10 -18.18
C LYS A 48 3.88 11.71 -17.55
N THR A 49 3.57 10.72 -18.39
CA THR A 49 3.27 9.34 -18.03
C THR A 49 4.40 8.67 -17.25
N LEU A 50 5.66 8.82 -17.68
CA LEU A 50 6.81 8.18 -17.03
C LEU A 50 7.13 8.75 -15.64
N PRO A 51 7.26 10.08 -15.45
CA PRO A 51 7.46 10.64 -14.12
C PRO A 51 6.34 10.26 -13.15
N CYS A 52 5.09 10.18 -13.62
CA CYS A 52 3.98 9.70 -12.81
C CYS A 52 4.20 8.28 -12.31
N TYR A 53 4.64 7.35 -13.17
CA TYR A 53 4.89 5.98 -12.75
C TYR A 53 6.05 5.87 -11.77
N LEU A 54 7.18 6.54 -12.03
CA LEU A 54 8.31 6.56 -11.09
C LEU A 54 7.84 6.97 -9.70
N ALA A 55 7.04 8.02 -9.63
CA ALA A 55 6.58 8.55 -8.36
C ALA A 55 5.50 7.66 -7.70
N LEU A 56 4.66 6.96 -8.47
CA LEU A 56 3.73 5.95 -7.93
C LEU A 56 4.44 4.69 -7.43
N PHE A 57 5.47 4.21 -8.14
CA PHE A 57 6.28 3.09 -7.66
C PHE A 57 7.02 3.48 -6.39
N ALA A 58 7.66 4.65 -6.35
CA ALA A 58 8.30 5.16 -5.14
C ALA A 58 7.33 5.21 -3.96
N LEU A 59 6.13 5.76 -4.17
CA LEU A 59 5.08 5.78 -3.15
C LEU A 59 4.67 4.36 -2.73
N GLY A 60 4.50 3.45 -3.69
CA GLY A 60 4.09 2.05 -3.48
C GLY A 60 5.09 1.25 -2.66
N GLU A 61 6.36 1.27 -3.05
CA GLU A 61 7.44 0.55 -2.36
C GLU A 61 7.65 1.08 -0.93
N ILE A 62 7.62 2.40 -0.75
CA ILE A 62 7.72 3.02 0.59
C ILE A 62 6.52 2.62 1.45
N PHE A 63 5.31 2.71 0.89
CA PHE A 63 4.09 2.36 1.60
C PHE A 63 4.07 0.88 2.00
N GLU A 64 4.47 -0.02 1.10
CA GLU A 64 4.56 -1.44 1.39
C GLU A 64 5.56 -1.74 2.50
N LEU A 65 6.73 -1.11 2.48
CA LEU A 65 7.74 -1.26 3.53
C LEU A 65 7.23 -0.76 4.89
N LEU A 66 6.53 0.39 4.92
CA LEU A 66 5.91 0.92 6.14
C LEU A 66 4.81 -0.03 6.66
N MET A 67 3.99 -0.57 5.76
CA MET A 67 2.96 -1.55 6.11
C MET A 67 3.56 -2.86 6.61
N ALA A 68 4.65 -3.34 6.00
CA ALA A 68 5.39 -4.52 6.44
C ALA A 68 5.94 -4.34 7.85
N PHE A 69 6.57 -3.19 8.12
CA PHE A 69 7.05 -2.85 9.45
C PHE A 69 5.91 -2.79 10.48
N ASP A 70 4.80 -2.14 10.14
CA ASP A 70 3.61 -2.06 11.01
C ASP A 70 3.01 -3.44 11.28
N ALA A 71 2.89 -4.29 10.26
CA ALA A 71 2.37 -5.65 10.37
C ALA A 71 3.24 -6.52 11.28
N LEU A 72 4.57 -6.43 11.18
CA LEU A 72 5.47 -7.16 12.06
C LEU A 72 5.45 -6.59 13.49
N ARG A 73 5.47 -5.26 13.64
CA ARG A 73 5.46 -4.58 14.93
C ARG A 73 4.20 -4.92 15.71
N LEU A 74 3.04 -4.85 15.07
CA LEU A 74 1.73 -5.12 15.69
C LEU A 74 1.34 -6.61 15.65
N ARG A 75 2.17 -7.47 15.05
CA ARG A 75 1.90 -8.89 14.81
C ARG A 75 0.54 -9.11 14.16
N ASN A 76 0.23 -8.26 13.18
CA ASN A 76 -1.09 -8.18 12.56
C ASN A 76 -1.15 -9.02 11.29
N VAL A 77 -1.79 -10.19 11.41
CA VAL A 77 -1.97 -11.14 10.30
C VAL A 77 -2.84 -10.56 9.18
N ILE A 78 -3.85 -9.75 9.52
CA ILE A 78 -4.75 -9.15 8.52
C ILE A 78 -3.97 -8.19 7.61
N GLN A 79 -2.99 -7.47 8.17
CA GLN A 79 -2.11 -6.62 7.38
C GLN A 79 -1.17 -7.42 6.48
N LEU A 80 -0.69 -8.60 6.91
CA LEU A 80 0.12 -9.46 6.03
C LEU A 80 -0.67 -9.89 4.78
N VAL A 81 -1.95 -10.25 4.94
CA VAL A 81 -2.83 -10.56 3.80
C VAL A 81 -3.05 -9.32 2.92
N GLY A 82 -3.24 -8.15 3.54
CA GLY A 82 -3.32 -6.88 2.83
C GLY A 82 -2.08 -6.60 1.98
N ILE A 83 -0.87 -6.82 2.52
CA ILE A 83 0.40 -6.66 1.81
C ILE A 83 0.48 -7.61 0.62
N LEU A 84 0.09 -8.89 0.76
CA LEU A 84 0.07 -9.84 -0.36
C LEU A 84 -0.83 -9.39 -1.52
N MET A 85 -2.02 -8.84 -1.20
CA MET A 85 -2.94 -8.30 -2.22
C MET A 85 -2.39 -7.02 -2.84
N PHE A 86 -1.78 -6.16 -2.03
CA PHE A 86 -1.15 -4.92 -2.50
C PHE A 86 0.01 -5.18 -3.45
N HIS A 87 0.87 -6.13 -3.12
CA HIS A 87 2.00 -6.54 -3.94
C HIS A 87 1.53 -7.14 -5.28
N LEU A 88 0.40 -7.88 -5.27
CA LEU A 88 -0.25 -8.34 -6.50
C LEU A 88 -0.74 -7.15 -7.35
N CYS A 89 -1.31 -6.12 -6.72
CA CYS A 89 -1.71 -4.89 -7.43
C CYS A 89 -0.51 -4.16 -8.04
N MET A 90 0.62 -4.09 -7.32
CA MET A 90 1.88 -3.52 -7.82
C MET A 90 2.42 -4.31 -9.02
N MET A 91 2.30 -5.64 -9.01
CA MET A 91 2.67 -6.49 -10.15
C MET A 91 1.81 -6.20 -11.39
N VAL A 92 0.48 -6.10 -11.22
CA VAL A 92 -0.44 -5.73 -12.31
C VAL A 92 -0.13 -4.34 -12.83
N PHE A 93 0.15 -3.39 -11.94
CA PHE A 93 0.53 -2.03 -12.32
C PHE A 93 1.83 -2.01 -13.14
N ALA A 94 2.86 -2.75 -12.72
CA ALA A 94 4.13 -2.89 -13.44
C ALA A 94 3.93 -3.48 -14.84
N ALA A 95 3.07 -4.49 -14.98
CA ALA A 95 2.74 -5.06 -16.29
C ALA A 95 2.01 -4.05 -17.21
N ILE A 96 1.07 -3.28 -16.67
CA ILE A 96 0.34 -2.26 -17.43
C ILE A 96 1.27 -1.13 -17.89
N GLN A 97 2.22 -0.72 -17.04
CA GLN A 97 3.18 0.35 -17.33
C GLN A 97 3.99 0.06 -18.59
N VAL A 98 4.43 -1.19 -18.84
CA VAL A 98 5.21 -1.54 -20.04
C VAL A 98 4.45 -1.10 -21.29
N ARG A 99 3.19 -1.52 -21.41
CA ARG A 99 2.35 -1.20 -22.58
C ARG A 99 2.06 0.29 -22.71
N GLN A 100 1.74 0.98 -21.61
CA GLN A 100 1.42 2.41 -21.68
C GLN A 100 2.64 3.28 -21.95
N THR A 101 3.82 2.85 -21.49
CA THR A 101 5.09 3.50 -21.83
C THR A 101 5.35 3.36 -23.33
N LYS A 102 5.11 2.18 -23.92
CA LYS A 102 5.17 2.00 -25.38
C LYS A 102 4.23 2.93 -26.12
N THR A 103 2.95 2.96 -25.73
CA THR A 103 1.94 3.85 -26.35
C THR A 103 2.29 5.33 -26.20
N SER A 104 3.00 5.71 -25.15
CA SER A 104 3.42 7.10 -24.93
C SER A 104 4.66 7.49 -25.74
N LEU A 105 5.56 6.54 -26.03
CA LEU A 105 6.82 6.79 -26.74
C LEU A 105 6.71 6.53 -28.24
N VAL A 106 6.10 5.41 -28.64
CA VAL A 106 5.96 5.03 -30.04
C VAL A 106 4.70 5.68 -30.62
N THR A 107 4.87 6.86 -31.21
CA THR A 107 3.77 7.65 -31.79
C THR A 107 3.68 7.52 -33.31
N MET A 108 4.74 7.06 -33.98
CA MET A 108 4.77 6.85 -35.43
C MET A 108 4.35 5.43 -35.79
N SER A 109 3.71 5.25 -36.94
CA SER A 109 3.33 3.93 -37.44
C SER A 109 4.51 3.21 -38.08
N ASP A 110 4.42 1.87 -38.19
CA ASP A 110 5.47 1.05 -38.83
C ASP A 110 5.81 1.53 -40.25
N SER A 111 4.81 2.00 -41.01
CA SER A 111 5.04 2.53 -42.36
C SER A 111 5.81 3.85 -42.32
N GLU A 112 5.53 4.72 -41.36
CA GLU A 112 6.24 6.00 -41.21
C GLU A 112 7.69 5.77 -40.76
N CYS A 113 7.89 4.83 -39.83
CA CYS A 113 9.22 4.45 -39.35
C CYS A 113 10.06 3.76 -40.42
N SER A 114 9.43 3.02 -41.35
CA SER A 114 10.11 2.42 -42.50
C SER A 114 10.56 3.47 -43.54
N ALA A 115 9.81 4.57 -43.66
CA ALA A 115 10.12 5.66 -44.58
C ALA A 115 11.14 6.65 -44.00
N SER A 116 11.03 6.96 -42.70
CA SER A 116 11.92 7.88 -41.99
C SER A 116 12.07 7.44 -40.54
N PHE A 117 13.13 6.70 -40.24
CA PHE A 117 13.39 6.21 -38.89
C PHE A 117 13.71 7.34 -37.92
N ASN A 118 12.92 7.45 -36.85
CA ASN A 118 13.19 8.33 -35.72
C ASN A 118 13.49 7.48 -34.48
N SER A 119 14.70 7.60 -33.93
CA SER A 119 15.13 6.82 -32.77
C SER A 119 14.26 7.00 -31.53
N THR A 120 13.51 8.09 -31.42
CA THR A 120 12.69 8.42 -30.24
C THR A 120 11.27 7.86 -30.33
N ASN A 121 10.64 8.00 -31.50
CA ASN A 121 9.20 7.78 -31.68
C ASN A 121 8.84 6.51 -32.47
N CYS A 122 9.83 5.76 -32.93
CA CYS A 122 9.65 4.50 -33.66
C CYS A 122 9.91 3.27 -32.79
N ASP A 123 9.31 2.16 -33.18
CA ASP A 123 9.65 0.82 -32.71
C ASP A 123 10.68 0.20 -33.67
N GLY A 124 11.73 -0.44 -33.16
CA GLY A 124 12.77 -1.07 -33.98
C GLY A 124 14.20 -1.01 -33.42
N ASP A 125 15.13 -1.62 -34.14
CA ASP A 125 16.54 -1.70 -33.74
C ASP A 125 17.18 -0.31 -33.62
N GLY A 126 17.84 -0.07 -32.49
CA GLY A 126 18.44 1.23 -32.18
C GLY A 126 17.47 2.29 -31.65
N SER A 127 16.15 2.01 -31.59
CA SER A 127 15.17 2.91 -30.97
C SER A 127 15.32 3.02 -29.45
N LEU A 128 14.80 4.10 -28.89
CA LEU A 128 14.68 4.33 -27.45
C LEU A 128 13.82 3.25 -26.80
N TRP A 129 12.70 2.88 -27.42
CA TRP A 129 11.81 1.83 -26.93
C TRP A 129 12.54 0.50 -26.74
N ASN A 130 13.29 0.04 -27.75
CA ASN A 130 14.02 -1.23 -27.69
C ASN A 130 15.09 -1.24 -26.58
N ARG A 131 15.64 -0.07 -26.21
CA ARG A 131 16.61 0.05 -25.10
C ARG A 131 15.95 -0.01 -23.72
N ILE A 132 14.76 0.55 -23.56
CA ILE A 132 14.08 0.66 -22.25
C ILE A 132 13.11 -0.50 -21.96
N GLU A 133 12.56 -1.14 -23.00
CA GLU A 133 11.64 -2.26 -22.88
C GLU A 133 12.15 -3.36 -21.93
N PRO A 134 13.40 -3.87 -22.06
CA PRO A 134 13.90 -4.89 -21.14
C PRO A 134 13.95 -4.38 -19.68
N LEU A 135 14.28 -3.11 -19.45
CA LEU A 135 14.32 -2.52 -18.10
C LEU A 135 12.93 -2.44 -17.47
N LEU A 136 11.91 -2.11 -18.27
CA LEU A 136 10.52 -2.08 -17.83
C LEU A 136 9.96 -3.48 -17.55
N ILE A 137 10.37 -4.51 -18.31
CA ILE A 137 9.97 -5.91 -18.11
C ILE A 137 10.59 -6.50 -16.84
N VAL A 138 11.78 -6.05 -16.43
CA VAL A 138 12.40 -6.51 -15.17
C VAL A 138 11.52 -6.21 -13.97
N ALA A 139 10.84 -5.07 -13.92
CA ALA A 139 10.00 -4.67 -12.78
C ALA A 139 8.89 -5.70 -12.44
N PRO A 140 7.95 -6.06 -13.35
CA PRO A 140 6.92 -7.05 -13.05
C PRO A 140 7.49 -8.45 -12.76
N VAL A 141 8.64 -8.82 -13.37
CA VAL A 141 9.30 -10.10 -13.09
C VAL A 141 9.85 -10.15 -11.66
N VAL A 142 10.57 -9.11 -11.24
CA VAL A 142 11.14 -9.04 -9.88
C VAL A 142 10.03 -9.00 -8.83
N ILE A 143 8.97 -8.19 -9.05
CA ILE A 143 7.80 -8.15 -8.16
C ILE A 143 7.10 -9.52 -8.11
N GLY A 144 6.97 -10.21 -9.25
CA GLY A 144 6.37 -11.54 -9.28
C GLY A 144 7.17 -12.61 -8.52
N VAL A 145 8.51 -12.57 -8.64
CA VAL A 145 9.39 -13.49 -7.90
C VAL A 145 9.38 -13.17 -6.40
N SER A 146 9.44 -11.89 -6.02
CA SER A 146 9.34 -11.50 -4.60
C SER A 146 7.99 -11.88 -4.02
N TRP A 147 6.90 -11.80 -4.78
CA TRP A 147 5.57 -12.22 -4.32
C TRP A 147 5.55 -13.67 -3.83
N LEU A 148 6.17 -14.59 -4.58
CA LEU A 148 6.27 -16.01 -4.20
C LEU A 148 7.10 -16.21 -2.92
N LEU A 149 8.20 -15.48 -2.79
CA LEU A 149 9.04 -15.52 -1.58
C LEU A 149 8.30 -14.94 -0.36
N ILE A 150 7.62 -13.82 -0.54
CA ILE A 150 6.81 -13.17 0.48
C ILE A 150 5.68 -14.10 0.91
N LEU A 151 5.00 -14.76 -0.03
CA LEU A 151 3.94 -15.74 0.28
C LEU A 151 4.45 -16.87 1.17
N PHE A 152 5.66 -17.40 0.88
CA PHE A 152 6.31 -18.40 1.72
C PHE A 152 6.56 -17.89 3.15
N TYR A 153 7.13 -16.68 3.30
CA TYR A 153 7.39 -16.11 4.63
C TYR A 153 6.12 -15.70 5.37
N VAL A 154 5.09 -15.22 4.69
CA VAL A 154 3.79 -14.91 5.31
C VAL A 154 3.14 -16.15 5.89
N LYS A 155 3.27 -17.32 5.24
CA LYS A 155 2.79 -18.59 5.82
C LYS A 155 3.48 -18.88 7.15
N GLN A 156 4.80 -18.71 7.23
CA GLN A 156 5.53 -18.91 8.49
C GLN A 156 5.16 -17.88 9.55
N LEU A 157 5.03 -16.60 9.17
CA LEU A 157 4.62 -15.52 10.07
C LEU A 157 3.18 -15.70 10.58
N TYR A 158 2.28 -16.25 9.76
CA TYR A 158 0.92 -16.59 10.15
C TYR A 158 0.91 -17.57 11.32
N GLU A 159 1.75 -18.62 11.26
CA GLU A 159 1.92 -19.57 12.35
C GLU A 159 2.52 -18.89 13.60
N GLU A 160 3.58 -18.10 13.45
CA GLU A 160 4.21 -17.35 14.55
C GLU A 160 3.23 -16.39 15.25
N PHE A 161 2.41 -15.67 14.49
CA PHE A 161 1.48 -14.66 15.02
C PHE A 161 0.19 -15.27 15.55
N GLY A 162 -0.30 -16.34 14.92
CA GLY A 162 -1.49 -17.07 15.36
C GLY A 162 -1.34 -17.62 16.78
N TRP A 163 -0.16 -18.16 17.11
CA TRP A 163 0.18 -18.63 18.46
C TRP A 163 0.24 -17.50 19.50
N ALA A 164 0.73 -16.31 19.11
CA ALA A 164 0.83 -15.14 20.00
C ALA A 164 -0.54 -14.52 20.32
N ILE A 165 -1.42 -14.40 19.32
CA ILE A 165 -2.77 -13.82 19.48
C ILE A 165 -3.67 -14.70 20.35
N PHE A 166 -3.51 -16.03 20.29
CA PHE A 166 -4.28 -16.97 21.10
C PHE A 166 -4.15 -16.70 22.61
N HIS A 167 -2.98 -16.22 23.07
CA HIS A 167 -2.73 -15.99 24.49
C HIS A 167 -3.21 -14.61 24.99
N ILE A 168 -3.34 -13.61 24.11
CA ILE A 168 -3.65 -12.22 24.50
C ILE A 168 -5.16 -11.98 24.61
N VAL A 169 -5.96 -12.55 23.70
CA VAL A 169 -7.40 -12.23 23.61
C VAL A 169 -8.25 -13.01 24.62
N GLY A 170 -7.69 -14.05 25.25
CA GLY A 170 -8.45 -14.93 26.14
C GLY A 170 -9.56 -15.71 25.41
N ALA A 171 -10.31 -16.53 26.15
CA ALA A 171 -11.21 -17.53 25.59
C ALA A 171 -12.58 -16.98 25.09
N ASN A 172 -12.84 -15.66 25.10
CA ASN A 172 -14.13 -15.12 24.65
C ASN A 172 -14.16 -14.95 23.12
N PRO A 173 -14.87 -15.81 22.37
CA PRO A 173 -14.86 -15.77 20.91
C PRO A 173 -15.50 -14.51 20.33
N LYS A 174 -16.45 -13.89 21.05
CA LYS A 174 -17.15 -12.68 20.58
C LYS A 174 -16.21 -11.47 20.54
N MET A 175 -15.44 -11.25 21.61
CA MET A 175 -14.46 -10.16 21.68
C MET A 175 -13.36 -10.31 20.63
N LYS A 176 -12.91 -11.55 20.38
CA LYS A 176 -11.96 -11.87 19.31
C LYS A 176 -12.50 -11.48 17.93
N SER A 177 -13.74 -11.84 17.63
CA SER A 177 -14.36 -11.52 16.34
C SER A 177 -14.49 -10.00 16.15
N MET A 178 -14.94 -9.27 17.17
CA MET A 178 -15.08 -7.82 17.05
C MET A 178 -13.72 -7.11 16.90
N TYR A 179 -12.68 -7.59 17.58
CA TYR A 179 -11.31 -7.07 17.43
C TYR A 179 -10.75 -7.34 16.02
N GLN A 180 -11.04 -8.50 15.44
CA GLN A 180 -10.66 -8.82 14.05
C GLN A 180 -11.31 -7.84 13.06
N TRP A 181 -12.60 -7.54 13.20
CA TRP A 181 -13.28 -6.55 12.37
C TRP A 181 -12.65 -5.15 12.51
N TYR A 182 -12.29 -4.75 13.73
CA TYR A 182 -11.55 -3.51 13.97
C TYR A 182 -10.18 -3.51 13.25
N GLN A 183 -9.41 -4.60 13.33
CA GLN A 183 -8.12 -4.70 12.63
C GLN A 183 -8.29 -4.68 11.10
N ILE A 184 -9.34 -5.30 10.57
CA ILE A 184 -9.70 -5.20 9.14
C ILE A 184 -10.00 -3.74 8.79
N MET A 185 -10.81 -3.04 9.60
CA MET A 185 -11.15 -1.64 9.37
C MET A 185 -9.90 -0.74 9.31
N ILE A 186 -9.00 -0.85 10.28
CA ILE A 186 -7.76 -0.06 10.31
C ILE A 186 -6.84 -0.44 9.13
N CYS A 187 -6.78 -1.72 8.77
CA CYS A 187 -6.03 -2.18 7.62
C CYS A 187 -6.54 -1.54 6.32
N LEU A 188 -7.86 -1.62 6.08
CA LEU A 188 -8.50 -1.04 4.90
C LEU A 188 -8.31 0.48 4.83
N LEU A 189 -8.46 1.21 5.93
CA LEU A 189 -8.22 2.66 5.95
C LEU A 189 -6.79 3.06 5.54
N LYS A 190 -5.78 2.24 5.85
CA LYS A 190 -4.39 2.48 5.40
C LYS A 190 -4.23 2.26 3.90
N PHE A 191 -4.90 1.25 3.34
CA PHE A 191 -4.91 1.02 1.90
C PHE A 191 -5.74 2.06 1.16
N ASP A 192 -6.88 2.49 1.69
CA ASP A 192 -7.68 3.60 1.15
C ASP A 192 -6.85 4.88 1.06
N PHE A 193 -6.07 5.19 2.10
CA PHE A 193 -5.12 6.31 2.08
C PHE A 193 -4.17 6.22 0.87
N PHE A 194 -3.57 5.05 0.64
CA PHE A 194 -2.65 4.86 -0.48
C PHE A 194 -3.35 4.99 -1.82
N PHE A 195 -4.45 4.25 -2.05
CA PHE A 195 -5.12 4.21 -3.35
C PHE A 195 -5.77 5.55 -3.69
N PHE A 196 -6.35 6.25 -2.71
CA PHE A 196 -6.85 7.60 -2.91
C PHE A 196 -5.71 8.57 -3.30
N THR A 197 -4.58 8.51 -2.60
CA THR A 197 -3.41 9.34 -2.94
C THR A 197 -2.89 9.02 -4.33
N GLY A 198 -2.78 7.73 -4.68
CA GLY A 198 -2.32 7.27 -5.99
C GLY A 198 -3.24 7.68 -7.14
N VAL A 199 -4.57 7.56 -6.99
CA VAL A 199 -5.55 8.02 -7.98
C VAL A 199 -5.47 9.54 -8.13
N THR A 200 -5.43 10.28 -7.03
CA THR A 200 -5.42 11.73 -7.06
C THR A 200 -4.13 12.27 -7.68
N MET A 201 -2.99 11.68 -7.35
CA MET A 201 -1.70 11.99 -7.94
C MET A 201 -1.67 11.73 -9.46
N GLN A 202 -2.23 10.61 -9.92
CA GLN A 202 -2.36 10.34 -11.35
C GLN A 202 -3.22 11.39 -12.06
N LEU A 203 -4.35 11.76 -11.48
CA LEU A 203 -5.22 12.79 -12.06
C LEU A 203 -4.50 14.14 -12.15
N LEU A 204 -3.79 14.54 -11.10
CA LEU A 204 -3.05 15.81 -11.08
C LEU A 204 -1.89 15.85 -12.08
N ILE A 205 -1.11 14.79 -12.18
CA ILE A 205 0.08 14.76 -13.05
C ILE A 205 -0.32 14.59 -14.52
N LEU A 206 -1.27 13.69 -14.81
CA LEU A 206 -1.50 13.20 -16.17
C LEU A 206 -2.61 13.92 -16.92
N VAL A 207 -3.61 14.45 -16.21
CA VAL A 207 -4.90 14.79 -16.82
C VAL A 207 -5.20 16.27 -16.66
N LEU A 208 -4.96 16.81 -15.48
CA LEU A 208 -5.57 18.05 -15.08
C LEU A 208 -4.70 19.24 -15.50
N SER A 209 -5.29 20.18 -16.25
CA SER A 209 -4.64 21.42 -16.60
C SER A 209 -4.63 22.36 -15.41
N THR A 210 -3.52 23.08 -15.22
CA THR A 210 -3.31 24.00 -14.09
C THR A 210 -4.35 25.12 -14.03
N GLU A 211 -4.94 25.47 -15.17
CA GLU A 211 -5.94 26.54 -15.32
C GLU A 211 -7.39 26.08 -15.08
N SER A 212 -7.63 24.78 -14.80
CA SER A 212 -8.98 24.25 -14.63
C SER A 212 -9.48 24.34 -13.18
N ALA A 213 -10.77 24.63 -13.01
CA ALA A 213 -11.41 24.56 -11.69
C ALA A 213 -11.30 23.16 -11.05
N GLU A 214 -11.30 22.10 -11.88
CA GLU A 214 -11.09 20.73 -11.40
C GLU A 214 -9.72 20.54 -10.72
N PHE A 215 -8.67 21.24 -11.18
CA PHE A 215 -7.33 21.19 -10.58
C PHE A 215 -7.31 21.71 -9.16
N GLY A 216 -7.85 22.91 -8.93
CA GLY A 216 -7.95 23.49 -7.60
C GLY A 216 -8.77 22.63 -6.64
N VAL A 217 -9.91 22.12 -7.10
CA VAL A 217 -10.78 21.24 -6.29
C VAL A 217 -10.06 19.94 -5.93
N THR A 218 -9.35 19.32 -6.87
CA THR A 218 -8.63 18.06 -6.65
C THR A 218 -7.48 18.24 -5.65
N ILE A 219 -6.74 19.34 -5.73
CA ILE A 219 -5.67 19.67 -4.76
C ILE A 219 -6.26 19.89 -3.37
N ALA A 220 -7.34 20.66 -3.26
CA ALA A 220 -8.00 20.92 -1.98
C ALA A 220 -8.60 19.64 -1.38
N ALA A 221 -9.06 18.70 -2.21
CA ALA A 221 -9.62 17.43 -1.77
C ALA A 221 -8.59 16.53 -1.06
N ILE A 222 -7.30 16.62 -1.40
CA ILE A 222 -6.24 15.79 -0.78
C ILE A 222 -6.25 15.94 0.75
N PRO A 223 -5.93 17.11 1.34
CA PRO A 223 -5.86 17.24 2.80
C PRO A 223 -7.21 16.97 3.49
N ILE A 224 -8.33 17.28 2.83
CA ILE A 224 -9.67 17.04 3.35
C ILE A 224 -9.92 15.53 3.50
N VAL A 225 -9.73 14.75 2.43
CA VAL A 225 -9.97 13.31 2.45
C VAL A 225 -9.00 12.60 3.40
N LEU A 226 -7.72 13.00 3.42
CA LEU A 226 -6.75 12.45 4.36
C LEU A 226 -7.15 12.68 5.82
N THR A 227 -7.68 13.87 6.13
CA THR A 227 -8.20 14.18 7.46
C THR A 227 -9.44 13.34 7.79
N LEU A 228 -10.37 13.16 6.83
CA LEU A 228 -11.56 12.34 7.02
C LEU A 228 -11.23 10.86 7.27
N LEU A 229 -10.25 10.29 6.56
CA LEU A 229 -9.77 8.93 6.80
C LEU A 229 -9.16 8.79 8.20
N ALA A 230 -8.34 9.76 8.62
CA ALA A 230 -7.77 9.79 9.96
C ALA A 230 -8.84 9.92 11.06
N LEU A 231 -9.84 10.79 10.85
CA LEU A 231 -10.99 10.93 11.75
C LEU A 231 -11.83 9.65 11.81
N CYS A 232 -11.99 8.93 10.70
CA CYS A 232 -12.65 7.63 10.70
C CYS A 232 -11.87 6.59 11.55
N GLY A 233 -10.55 6.55 11.41
CA GLY A 233 -9.67 5.71 12.24
C GLY A 233 -9.77 6.07 13.73
N PHE A 234 -9.82 7.36 14.05
CA PHE A 234 -10.02 7.83 15.42
C PHE A 234 -11.41 7.48 15.96
N ALA A 235 -12.45 7.63 15.14
CA ALA A 235 -13.82 7.31 15.51
C ALA A 235 -14.02 5.83 15.84
N VAL A 236 -13.44 4.91 15.06
CA VAL A 236 -13.54 3.47 15.32
C VAL A 236 -12.74 3.03 16.56
N GLN A 237 -11.61 3.70 16.84
CA GLN A 237 -10.80 3.48 18.03
C GLN A 237 -11.50 3.92 19.31
N ARG A 238 -12.07 5.13 19.30
CA ARG A 238 -12.71 5.76 20.46
C ARG A 238 -14.22 5.50 20.55
N GLU A 239 -14.80 4.81 19.56
CA GLU A 239 -16.24 4.51 19.46
C GLU A 239 -17.13 5.77 19.40
N ILE A 240 -16.63 6.83 18.74
CA ILE A 240 -17.36 8.11 18.62
C ILE A 240 -18.39 8.02 17.49
N LYS A 241 -19.65 7.78 17.88
CA LYS A 241 -20.76 7.50 16.94
C LYS A 241 -21.01 8.58 15.90
N TRP A 242 -20.94 9.86 16.28
CA TRP A 242 -21.25 10.95 15.35
C TRP A 242 -20.19 11.06 14.24
N ILE A 243 -18.90 11.01 14.59
CA ILE A 243 -17.80 11.05 13.61
C ILE A 243 -17.89 9.82 12.70
N MET A 244 -18.13 8.63 13.27
CA MET A 244 -18.29 7.40 12.49
C MET A 244 -19.44 7.51 11.47
N SER A 245 -20.58 8.05 11.89
CA SER A 245 -21.75 8.23 11.03
C SER A 245 -21.45 9.19 9.88
N VAL A 246 -20.78 10.32 10.15
CA VAL A 246 -20.35 11.27 9.12
C VAL A 246 -19.36 10.61 8.16
N SER A 247 -18.38 9.87 8.66
CA SER A 247 -17.41 9.16 7.82
C SER A 247 -18.09 8.16 6.88
N LEU A 248 -19.07 7.38 7.37
CA LEU A 248 -19.80 6.42 6.55
C LEU A 248 -20.63 7.08 5.44
N VAL A 249 -21.28 8.21 5.73
CA VAL A 249 -22.01 9.00 4.73
C VAL A 249 -21.05 9.56 3.68
N LEU A 250 -19.89 10.09 4.10
CA LEU A 250 -18.90 10.63 3.18
C LEU A 250 -18.23 9.54 2.33
N MET A 251 -18.06 8.32 2.84
CA MET A 251 -17.60 7.18 2.05
C MET A 251 -18.57 6.89 0.89
N LEU A 252 -19.89 6.90 1.12
CA LEU A 252 -20.88 6.75 0.05
C LEU A 252 -20.84 7.89 -0.99
N ALA A 253 -20.58 9.12 -0.55
CA ALA A 253 -20.38 10.23 -1.47
C ALA A 253 -19.10 10.05 -2.32
N ALA A 254 -18.02 9.57 -1.72
CA ALA A 254 -16.76 9.28 -2.41
C ALA A 254 -16.88 8.11 -3.41
N GLU A 255 -17.64 7.05 -3.06
CA GLU A 255 -18.00 5.97 -3.98
C GLU A 255 -18.69 6.51 -5.25
N SER A 256 -19.65 7.41 -5.08
CA SER A 256 -20.37 8.06 -6.18
C SER A 256 -19.42 8.88 -7.07
N TYR A 257 -18.44 9.56 -6.47
CA TYR A 257 -17.41 10.30 -7.20
C TYR A 257 -16.49 9.39 -8.01
N PHE A 258 -16.09 8.23 -7.47
CA PHE A 258 -15.31 7.25 -8.23
C PHE A 258 -16.06 6.73 -9.45
N ILE A 259 -17.36 6.45 -9.33
CA ILE A 259 -18.21 6.07 -10.47
C ILE A 259 -18.24 7.19 -11.52
N TYR A 260 -18.45 8.44 -11.10
CA TYR A 260 -18.42 9.59 -12.00
C TYR A 260 -17.08 9.70 -12.76
N LYS A 261 -15.94 9.59 -12.07
CA LYS A 261 -14.62 9.64 -12.72
C LYS A 261 -14.38 8.46 -13.65
N LEU A 262 -14.81 7.24 -13.29
CA LEU A 262 -14.74 6.09 -14.18
C LEU A 262 -15.51 6.34 -15.48
N VAL A 263 -16.73 6.87 -15.41
CA VAL A 263 -17.51 7.23 -16.62
C VAL A 263 -16.78 8.28 -17.45
N ARG A 264 -16.20 9.29 -16.79
CA ARG A 264 -15.46 10.37 -17.46
C ARG A 264 -14.23 9.86 -18.23
N PHE A 265 -13.57 8.81 -17.78
CA PHE A 265 -12.41 8.21 -18.48
C PHE A 265 -12.77 7.60 -19.84
N TYR A 266 -14.04 7.21 -20.05
CA TYR A 266 -14.51 6.59 -21.28
C TYR A 266 -15.42 7.47 -22.12
N GLN A 267 -15.78 8.67 -21.62
CA GLN A 267 -16.65 9.58 -22.34
C GLN A 267 -15.96 10.12 -23.63
N PRO A 268 -16.67 10.20 -24.78
CA PRO A 268 -16.09 10.65 -26.04
C PRO A 268 -15.42 12.03 -25.97
N SER A 269 -16.01 12.96 -25.18
CA SER A 269 -15.51 14.32 -25.02
C SER A 269 -14.12 14.43 -24.38
N SER A 270 -13.67 13.40 -23.68
CA SER A 270 -12.40 13.37 -22.93
C SER A 270 -11.49 12.20 -23.33
N ARG A 271 -11.85 11.47 -24.39
CA ARG A 271 -11.17 10.24 -24.81
C ARG A 271 -9.68 10.45 -25.08
N ASP A 272 -9.34 11.54 -25.75
CA ASP A 272 -7.96 11.81 -26.17
C ASP A 272 -7.06 12.15 -24.98
N LEU A 273 -7.61 12.85 -23.98
CA LEU A 273 -6.91 13.24 -22.75
C LEU A 273 -6.44 12.03 -21.92
N TYR A 274 -7.19 10.93 -21.95
CA TYR A 274 -6.88 9.73 -21.17
C TYR A 274 -6.21 8.63 -22.01
N SER A 275 -6.09 8.79 -23.32
CA SER A 275 -5.74 7.71 -24.26
C SER A 275 -4.49 6.89 -23.88
N THR A 276 -3.45 7.55 -23.38
CA THR A 276 -2.16 6.94 -23.00
C THR A 276 -2.16 6.33 -21.60
N THR A 277 -3.04 6.76 -20.71
CA THR A 277 -3.01 6.46 -19.26
C THR A 277 -4.26 5.78 -18.72
N ARG A 278 -5.29 5.65 -19.57
CA ARG A 278 -6.64 5.18 -19.22
C ARG A 278 -6.64 3.85 -18.49
N ALA A 279 -5.82 2.88 -18.92
CA ALA A 279 -5.88 1.56 -18.28
C ALA A 279 -5.34 1.62 -16.83
N THR A 280 -4.32 2.43 -16.54
CA THR A 280 -3.79 2.56 -15.16
C THR A 280 -4.76 3.34 -14.29
N LEU A 281 -5.27 4.46 -14.79
CA LEU A 281 -6.31 5.25 -14.10
C LEU A 281 -7.55 4.41 -13.79
N THR A 282 -8.01 3.61 -14.76
CA THR A 282 -9.16 2.70 -14.57
C THR A 282 -8.85 1.65 -13.51
N THR A 283 -7.71 0.96 -13.61
CA THR A 283 -7.33 -0.10 -12.66
C THR A 283 -7.23 0.46 -11.23
N PHE A 284 -6.51 1.56 -11.03
CA PHE A 284 -6.39 2.18 -9.70
C PHE A 284 -7.74 2.64 -9.15
N THR A 285 -8.59 3.24 -9.99
CA THR A 285 -9.90 3.73 -9.55
C THR A 285 -10.85 2.58 -9.21
N ILE A 286 -10.83 1.47 -9.96
CA ILE A 286 -11.61 0.27 -9.62
C ILE A 286 -11.13 -0.34 -8.30
N VAL A 287 -9.82 -0.48 -8.10
CA VAL A 287 -9.28 -1.02 -6.85
C VAL A 287 -9.60 -0.10 -5.68
N ALA A 288 -9.46 1.22 -5.84
CA ALA A 288 -9.83 2.21 -4.82
C ALA A 288 -11.32 2.14 -4.45
N PHE A 289 -12.20 2.00 -5.45
CA PHE A 289 -13.64 1.81 -5.25
C PHE A 289 -13.94 0.52 -4.48
N LEU A 290 -13.35 -0.61 -4.88
CA LEU A 290 -13.60 -1.89 -4.19
C LEU A 290 -13.10 -1.87 -2.73
N LEU A 291 -11.96 -1.23 -2.48
CA LEU A 291 -11.42 -1.07 -1.12
C LEU A 291 -12.32 -0.17 -0.27
N LEU A 292 -12.72 0.99 -0.79
CA LEU A 292 -13.57 1.93 -0.08
C LEU A 292 -14.96 1.33 0.20
N PHE A 293 -15.53 0.57 -0.75
CA PHE A 293 -16.76 -0.17 -0.55
C PHE A 293 -16.63 -1.22 0.55
N ALA A 294 -15.52 -1.97 0.57
CA ALA A 294 -15.22 -2.90 1.65
C ALA A 294 -15.07 -2.18 2.99
N THR A 295 -14.41 -1.02 3.03
CA THR A 295 -14.27 -0.16 4.23
C THR A 295 -15.62 0.29 4.73
N PHE A 296 -16.53 0.70 3.85
CA PHE A 296 -17.89 1.08 4.21
C PHE A 296 -18.65 -0.10 4.85
N ALA A 297 -18.62 -1.28 4.23
CA ALA A 297 -19.30 -2.47 4.74
C ALA A 297 -18.74 -2.93 6.10
N VAL A 298 -17.41 -2.96 6.24
CA VAL A 298 -16.73 -3.27 7.51
C VAL A 298 -17.02 -2.18 8.55
N GLY A 299 -17.09 -0.93 8.13
CA GLY A 299 -17.43 0.20 8.98
C GLY A 299 -18.83 0.10 9.58
N LEU A 300 -19.83 -0.28 8.78
CA LEU A 300 -21.17 -0.58 9.30
C LEU A 300 -21.14 -1.68 10.35
N ARG A 301 -20.36 -2.74 10.12
CA ARG A 301 -20.20 -3.84 11.07
C ARG A 301 -19.54 -3.37 12.37
N CYS A 302 -18.44 -2.61 12.29
CA CYS A 302 -17.78 -2.03 13.44
C CYS A 302 -18.71 -1.08 14.21
N PHE A 303 -19.51 -0.28 13.52
CA PHE A 303 -20.45 0.66 14.13
C PHE A 303 -21.55 -0.06 14.93
N ALA A 304 -22.05 -1.19 14.43
CA ALA A 304 -23.01 -2.04 15.14
C ALA A 304 -22.40 -2.71 16.41
N ASP A 305 -21.07 -2.77 16.49
CA ASP A 305 -20.32 -3.37 17.59
C ASP A 305 -19.84 -2.34 18.63
N PHE A 306 -20.19 -1.05 18.51
CA PHE A 306 -19.84 -0.01 19.50
C PHE A 306 -20.52 -0.21 20.86
N ASP A 307 -19.90 0.30 21.93
CA ASP A 307 -20.33 0.24 23.34
C ASP A 307 -20.41 -1.18 23.94
N ARG A 308 -19.86 -2.18 23.27
CA ARG A 308 -19.86 -3.58 23.73
C ARG A 308 -18.59 -3.96 24.50
N GLY A 309 -17.83 -2.98 24.98
CA GLY A 309 -16.64 -3.17 25.83
C GLY A 309 -15.32 -3.41 25.09
N LEU A 310 -15.25 -3.15 23.77
CA LEU A 310 -14.04 -3.37 22.97
C LEU A 310 -13.04 -2.20 23.04
N GLN A 311 -13.46 -1.03 23.50
CA GLN A 311 -12.66 0.20 23.51
C GLN A 311 -11.32 0.03 24.25
N ASP A 312 -11.31 -0.61 25.42
CA ASP A 312 -10.10 -0.80 26.23
C ASP A 312 -9.05 -1.65 25.49
N SER A 313 -9.49 -2.73 24.84
CA SER A 313 -8.59 -3.57 24.01
C SER A 313 -8.07 -2.86 22.75
N LYS A 314 -8.81 -1.88 22.20
CA LYS A 314 -8.35 -1.09 21.04
C LYS A 314 -7.31 -0.03 21.42
N VAL A 315 -7.52 0.64 22.56
CA VAL A 315 -6.72 1.80 23.00
C VAL A 315 -5.51 1.35 23.81
N ASN A 316 -5.69 0.39 24.72
CA ASN A 316 -4.67 -0.05 25.68
C ASN A 316 -4.09 -1.44 25.33
N GLY A 317 -4.74 -2.21 24.46
CA GLY A 317 -4.30 -3.56 24.04
C GLY A 317 -3.25 -3.58 22.92
N GLN A 318 -2.66 -2.43 22.55
CA GLN A 318 -1.61 -2.41 21.54
C GLN A 318 -0.31 -3.01 22.09
N TYR A 319 0.21 -4.02 21.41
CA TYR A 319 1.49 -4.64 21.74
C TYR A 319 2.63 -3.62 21.63
N THR A 320 3.31 -3.35 22.75
CA THR A 320 4.58 -2.64 22.77
C THR A 320 5.72 -3.63 22.55
N PRO A 321 6.47 -3.55 21.44
CA PRO A 321 7.59 -4.46 21.19
C PRO A 321 8.66 -4.30 22.27
N VAL A 322 9.14 -5.42 22.80
CA VAL A 322 10.34 -5.42 23.65
C VAL A 322 11.52 -5.03 22.76
N ALA A 323 12.27 -4.00 23.14
CA ALA A 323 13.39 -3.51 22.35
C ALA A 323 14.44 -4.61 22.13
N THR A 324 14.77 -4.90 20.87
CA THR A 324 15.89 -5.77 20.51
C THR A 324 17.18 -5.03 20.88
N LYS A 325 17.86 -5.45 21.96
CA LYS A 325 19.22 -4.97 22.24
C LYS A 325 20.12 -5.44 21.10
N MET A 326 20.57 -4.51 20.24
CA MET A 326 21.64 -4.79 19.28
C MET A 326 22.99 -4.72 20.00
N ASP A 327 23.38 -5.81 20.67
CA ASP A 327 24.73 -5.98 21.21
C ASP A 327 25.72 -6.38 20.09
N ILE A 328 25.74 -5.61 19.00
CA ILE A 328 26.70 -5.79 17.89
C ILE A 328 27.42 -4.46 17.75
N LEU A 329 28.43 -4.21 18.61
CA LEU A 329 29.57 -3.30 18.34
C LEU A 329 30.57 -3.15 19.50
N ASN A 330 30.46 -3.87 20.61
CA ASN A 330 31.50 -3.83 21.65
C ASN A 330 32.15 -5.19 21.82
N GLY A 331 33.17 -5.45 21.00
CA GLY A 331 34.13 -6.52 21.19
C GLY A 331 34.97 -6.27 22.44
N LYS A 332 34.43 -6.61 23.61
CA LYS A 332 35.22 -6.98 24.79
C LYS A 332 34.54 -8.18 25.44
N GLY A 333 35.11 -9.36 25.18
CA GLY A 333 34.74 -10.56 25.89
C GLY A 333 34.93 -10.36 27.39
N THR A 334 33.90 -10.68 28.16
CA THR A 334 34.05 -11.04 29.56
C THR A 334 33.02 -12.11 29.88
N LEU A 335 33.52 -13.34 30.06
CA LEU A 335 32.79 -14.43 30.67
C LEU A 335 32.34 -14.00 32.07
N ASN A 336 31.03 -13.94 32.30
CA ASN A 336 30.31 -14.32 33.53
C ASN A 336 29.02 -13.52 33.68
N GLN A 337 27.90 -14.08 33.20
CA GLN A 337 26.61 -13.97 33.89
C GLN A 337 25.59 -14.93 33.25
N LYS A 338 25.61 -16.19 33.69
CA LYS A 338 24.36 -16.95 33.80
C LYS A 338 23.62 -16.38 35.01
N GLN A 339 22.80 -15.35 34.82
CA GLN A 339 21.88 -14.88 35.85
C GLN A 339 20.46 -14.79 35.30
N SER A 340 19.69 -15.84 35.64
CA SER A 340 18.26 -15.85 35.91
C SER A 340 17.40 -14.75 35.26
N SER A 341 16.73 -15.09 34.16
CA SER A 341 15.61 -14.32 33.60
C SER A 341 14.24 -14.85 34.06
N TYR A 342 14.13 -15.28 35.32
CA TYR A 342 12.86 -15.77 35.91
C TYR A 342 11.99 -14.69 36.56
N LEU A 343 12.32 -13.40 36.43
CA LEU A 343 11.56 -12.29 37.00
C LEU A 343 11.03 -11.34 35.92
N GLY A 344 10.26 -11.91 34.98
CA GLY A 344 9.54 -11.18 33.94
C GLY A 344 8.06 -11.57 33.92
N GLY A 345 7.44 -11.76 35.08
CA GLY A 345 6.00 -11.93 35.18
C GLY A 345 5.33 -10.57 34.99
N SER A 346 4.65 -10.38 33.86
CA SER A 346 3.67 -9.31 33.71
C SER A 346 2.65 -9.40 34.86
N ALA A 347 2.41 -8.29 35.56
CA ALA A 347 1.38 -8.23 36.59
C ALA A 347 0.03 -8.64 35.98
N MET A 348 -0.47 -9.80 36.39
CA MET A 348 -1.81 -10.25 36.04
C MET A 348 -2.80 -9.30 36.72
N GLN A 349 -3.60 -8.63 35.90
CA GLN A 349 -4.72 -7.81 36.35
C GLN A 349 -5.65 -8.64 37.23
N GLN A 350 -6.02 -8.06 38.37
CA GLN A 350 -6.79 -8.70 39.43
C GLN A 350 -8.13 -9.22 38.87
N ARG A 351 -8.37 -10.53 38.97
CA ARG A 351 -9.68 -11.13 38.66
C ARG A 351 -10.72 -10.50 39.58
N ILE A 352 -11.76 -9.92 39.00
CA ILE A 352 -12.99 -9.59 39.73
C ILE A 352 -13.66 -10.93 40.03
N SER A 353 -13.70 -11.30 41.31
CA SER A 353 -14.53 -12.39 41.81
C SER A 353 -15.99 -11.94 41.76
N ILE A 354 -16.81 -12.67 41.02
CA ILE A 354 -18.27 -12.60 41.16
C ILE A 354 -18.61 -13.69 42.19
N GLU A 355 -18.92 -13.26 43.41
CA GLU A 355 -19.94 -13.93 44.23
C GLU A 355 -21.30 -13.32 43.90
#